data_AF-V5T761-F1
#
_entry.id   AF-V5T761-F1
#
_cell.length_a   1.000
_cell.length_b   1.000
_cell.length_c   1.000
_cell.angle_alpha   90.00
_cell.angle_beta   90.00
_cell.angle_gamma   90.00
#
_symmetry.space_group_name_H-M   'P 1'
#
loop_
_entity.id
_entity.type
_entity.pdbx_description
1 polymer ?
#
loop_
_entity_poly.entity_id
_entity_poly.type
_entity_poly.pdbx_seq_one_letter_code
_entity_poly.pdbx_strand_id
1 'polypeptide(L)'
;YHEEIKGMEQDMASLMDSAGLFEVNIPDFKQLKQCRKEIKLLKTLWDYIIIVRSSIDDWKTTLWKDINVEQMDLDCKKFAKDIRALDKEMRAWDAYTGLENVVKNMLTSLRAVSELQNPAIRDRHWQQLMTATKV
;
A
#
# COMPACT_ATOMS: atom_id res chain seq x y z
N TYR A 1 7.35 -11.98 14.44
CA TYR A 1 6.08 -12.46 13.85
C TYR A 1 6.20 -13.53 12.76
N HIS A 2 6.78 -13.32 11.56
CA HIS A 2 6.82 -14.39 10.54
C HIS A 2 7.56 -15.65 11.02
N GLU A 3 8.78 -15.45 11.54
CA GLU A 3 9.60 -16.53 12.09
C GLU A 3 8.96 -17.18 13.32
N GLU A 4 8.31 -16.40 14.19
CA GLU A 4 7.59 -16.93 15.36
C GLU A 4 6.41 -17.83 14.96
N ILE A 5 5.56 -17.40 14.02
CA ILE A 5 4.45 -18.21 13.51
C ILE A 5 4.99 -19.48 12.84
N LYS A 6 6.15 -19.39 12.17
CA LYS A 6 6.82 -20.54 11.55
C LYS A 6 7.35 -21.53 12.58
N GLY A 7 7.93 -21.05 13.68
CA GLY A 7 8.29 -21.90 14.81
C GLY A 7 7.07 -22.61 15.39
N MET A 8 5.99 -21.88 15.66
CA MET A 8 4.74 -22.48 16.18
C MET A 8 4.13 -23.52 15.23
N GLU A 9 4.25 -23.34 13.92
CA GLU A 9 3.81 -24.34 12.93
C GLU A 9 4.68 -25.60 12.91
N GLN A 10 5.98 -25.46 13.14
CA GLN A 10 6.90 -26.59 13.28
C GLN A 10 6.58 -27.38 14.56
N ASP A 11 6.38 -26.69 15.67
CA ASP A 11 5.98 -27.30 16.94
C ASP A 11 4.63 -28.02 16.81
N MET A 12 3.64 -27.37 16.17
CA MET A 12 2.35 -27.98 15.86
C MET A 12 2.52 -29.26 15.03
N ALA A 13 3.35 -29.25 13.99
CA ALA A 13 3.58 -30.41 13.15
C ALA A 13 4.20 -31.58 13.94
N SER A 14 5.19 -31.29 14.80
CA SER A 14 5.80 -32.30 15.68
C SER A 14 4.81 -32.88 16.69
N LEU A 15 3.92 -32.05 17.24
CA LEU A 15 2.87 -32.49 18.15
C LEU A 15 1.84 -33.38 17.44
N MET A 16 1.44 -33.01 16.23
CA MET A 16 0.50 -33.79 15.42
C MET A 16 1.06 -35.16 15.05
N ASP A 17 2.33 -35.23 14.67
CA ASP A 17 3.02 -36.49 14.40
C ASP A 17 3.05 -37.39 15.64
N SER A 18 3.47 -36.82 16.77
CA SER A 18 3.52 -37.54 18.05
C SER A 18 2.15 -38.07 18.49
N ALA A 19 1.10 -37.26 18.40
CA ALA A 19 -0.25 -37.70 18.79
C ALA A 19 -0.84 -38.73 17.83
N GLY A 20 -0.49 -38.67 16.53
CA GLY A 20 -0.85 -39.70 15.56
C GLY A 20 -0.30 -41.07 15.93
N LEU A 21 0.92 -41.14 16.49
CA LEU A 21 1.51 -42.38 17.01
C LEU A 21 0.73 -42.99 18.18
N PHE A 22 0.07 -42.15 18.98
CA PHE A 22 -0.70 -42.57 20.15
C PHE A 22 -2.22 -42.58 19.91
N GLU A 23 -2.67 -42.37 18.67
CA GLU A 23 -4.08 -42.23 18.29
C GLU A 23 -4.84 -41.17 19.13
N VAL A 24 -4.11 -40.14 19.60
CA VAL A 24 -4.67 -39.06 20.40
C VAL A 24 -5.30 -38.04 19.46
N ASN A 25 -6.59 -37.76 19.67
CA ASN A 25 -7.28 -36.73 18.91
C ASN A 25 -6.84 -35.33 19.38
N ILE A 26 -6.22 -34.54 18.51
CA ILE A 26 -5.82 -33.15 18.81
C ILE A 26 -6.85 -32.17 18.22
N PRO A 27 -7.24 -31.13 18.97
CA PRO A 27 -8.04 -30.03 18.44
C PRO A 27 -7.37 -29.31 17.26
N ASP A 28 -8.18 -28.78 16.33
CA ASP A 28 -7.66 -28.00 15.20
C ASP A 28 -7.09 -26.64 15.64
N PHE A 29 -5.87 -26.32 15.18
CA PHE A 29 -5.14 -25.08 15.48
C PHE A 29 -5.60 -23.92 14.59
N LYS A 30 -6.89 -23.58 14.66
CA LYS A 30 -7.53 -22.58 13.78
C LYS A 30 -6.87 -21.20 13.86
N GLN A 31 -6.49 -20.77 15.06
CA GLN A 31 -5.86 -19.47 15.29
C GLN A 31 -4.50 -19.38 14.60
N LEU A 32 -3.68 -20.44 14.67
CA LEU A 32 -2.36 -20.44 14.03
C LEU A 32 -2.47 -20.37 12.51
N LYS A 33 -3.41 -21.13 11.93
CA LYS A 33 -3.73 -21.07 10.49
C LYS A 33 -4.21 -19.67 10.07
N GLN A 34 -5.04 -19.02 10.90
CA GLN A 34 -5.50 -17.66 10.67
C GLN A 34 -4.34 -16.66 10.71
N CYS A 35 -3.49 -16.71 11.73
CA CYS A 35 -2.31 -15.84 11.83
C CYS A 35 -1.38 -16.01 10.62
N ARG A 36 -1.18 -17.26 10.15
CA ARG A 36 -0.38 -17.53 8.94
C ARG A 36 -0.98 -16.90 7.69
N LYS A 37 -2.30 -16.89 7.55
CA LYS A 37 -2.98 -16.23 6.43
C LYS A 37 -2.81 -14.71 6.54
N GLU A 38 -3.14 -14.14 7.69
CA GLU A 38 -3.10 -12.69 7.92
C GLU A 38 -1.69 -12.12 7.71
N ILE A 39 -0.64 -12.80 8.17
CA ILE A 39 0.72 -12.28 8.01
C ILE A 39 1.18 -12.25 6.54
N LYS A 40 0.71 -13.19 5.71
CA LYS A 40 0.98 -13.18 4.27
C LYS A 40 0.27 -11.99 3.61
N LEU A 41 -1.00 -11.77 3.97
CA LEU A 41 -1.79 -10.66 3.48
C LEU A 41 -1.18 -9.30 3.89
N LEU A 42 -0.76 -9.17 5.14
CA LEU A 42 -0.08 -7.98 5.65
C LEU A 42 1.23 -7.71 4.89
N LYS A 43 2.05 -8.74 4.63
CA LYS A 43 3.29 -8.59 3.86
C LYS A 43 3.01 -8.01 2.47
N THR A 44 2.05 -8.59 1.75
CA THR A 44 1.65 -8.09 0.43
C THR A 44 1.18 -6.64 0.47
N LEU A 45 0.35 -6.28 1.45
CA LEU A 45 -0.13 -4.91 1.59
C LEU A 45 1.01 -3.93 1.86
N TRP A 46 1.91 -4.26 2.79
CA TRP A 46 3.04 -3.40 3.14
C TRP A 46 4.03 -3.23 1.99
N ASP A 47 4.30 -4.29 1.21
CA ASP A 47 5.12 -4.18 0.01
C ASP A 47 4.51 -3.19 -0.97
N TYR A 48 3.19 -3.26 -1.17
CA TYR A 48 2.48 -2.34 -2.05
C TYR A 48 2.51 -0.90 -1.54
N ILE A 49 2.37 -0.71 -0.22
CA ILE A 49 2.50 0.61 0.42
C ILE A 49 3.88 1.19 0.15
N ILE A 50 4.94 0.40 0.30
CA ILE A 50 6.31 0.84 0.06
C ILE A 50 6.50 1.22 -1.41
N ILE A 51 6.04 0.39 -2.36
CA ILE A 51 6.12 0.69 -3.79
C ILE A 51 5.47 2.04 -4.12
N VAL A 52 4.23 2.25 -3.70
CA VAL A 52 3.50 3.49 -3.98
C VAL A 52 4.18 4.70 -3.34
N ARG A 53 4.59 4.58 -2.08
CA ARG A 53 5.25 5.69 -1.36
C ARG A 53 6.60 6.04 -1.99
N SER A 54 7.42 5.05 -2.31
CA SER A 54 8.71 5.27 -2.96
C SER A 54 8.54 5.93 -4.32
N SER A 55 7.59 5.48 -5.15
CA SER A 55 7.32 6.14 -6.43
C SER A 55 6.88 7.61 -6.25
N ILE A 56 6.01 7.89 -5.28
CA ILE A 56 5.59 9.26 -4.98
C ILE A 56 6.75 10.11 -4.46
N ASP A 57 7.59 9.56 -3.60
CA ASP A 57 8.74 10.27 -3.05
C ASP A 57 9.78 10.57 -4.14
N ASP A 58 10.01 9.66 -5.08
CA ASP A 58 10.83 9.90 -6.26
C ASP A 58 10.25 11.05 -7.10
N TRP A 59 8.94 11.03 -7.37
CA TRP A 59 8.27 12.09 -8.14
C TRP A 59 8.36 13.47 -7.49
N LYS A 60 8.35 13.55 -6.15
CA LYS A 60 8.53 14.83 -5.43
C LYS A 60 9.94 15.41 -5.63
N THR A 61 10.92 14.58 -5.96
CA THR A 61 12.30 15.03 -6.23
C THR A 61 12.55 15.37 -7.70
N THR A 62 11.61 15.04 -8.59
CA THR A 62 11.68 15.39 -10.02
C THR A 62 11.63 16.90 -10.22
N LEU A 63 12.57 17.43 -11.01
CA LEU A 63 12.59 18.85 -11.38
C LEU A 63 11.31 19.24 -12.11
N TRP A 64 10.79 20.45 -11.85
CA TRP A 64 9.52 20.93 -12.43
C TRP A 64 9.40 20.77 -13.95
N LYS A 65 10.51 21.00 -14.67
CA LYS A 65 10.57 20.90 -16.14
C LYS A 65 10.48 19.47 -16.67
N ASP A 66 10.84 18.49 -15.83
CA ASP A 66 10.89 17.07 -16.19
C ASP A 66 9.68 16.30 -15.66
N ILE A 67 8.74 16.98 -14.98
CA ILE A 67 7.50 16.37 -14.50
C ILE A 67 6.63 15.98 -15.71
N ASN A 68 6.47 14.67 -15.91
CA ASN A 68 5.53 14.09 -16.85
C ASN A 68 4.23 13.68 -16.12
N VAL A 69 3.25 14.59 -16.10
CA VAL A 69 1.98 14.38 -15.39
C VAL A 69 1.16 13.23 -16.00
N GLU A 70 1.22 13.03 -17.31
CA GLU A 70 0.49 11.95 -18.00
C GLU A 70 0.99 10.58 -17.55
N GLN A 71 2.31 10.38 -17.53
CA GLN A 71 2.90 9.12 -17.06
C GLN A 71 2.58 8.87 -15.58
N MET A 72 2.71 9.88 -14.73
CA MET A 72 2.39 9.75 -13.30
C MET A 72 0.91 9.43 -13.06
N ASP A 73 -0.01 9.98 -13.86
CA ASP A 73 -1.45 9.68 -13.78
C ASP A 73 -1.74 8.23 -14.23
N LEU A 74 -1.08 7.74 -15.27
CA LEU A 74 -1.15 6.34 -15.69
C LEU A 74 -0.67 5.39 -14.59
N ASP A 75 0.45 5.71 -13.95
CA ASP A 75 1.00 4.92 -12.84
C ASP A 75 0.06 4.92 -11.63
N CYS A 76 -0.51 6.08 -11.27
CA CYS A 76 -1.51 6.16 -10.20
C CYS A 76 -2.78 5.37 -10.52
N LYS A 77 -3.27 5.38 -11.76
CA LYS A 77 -4.41 4.55 -12.20
C LYS A 77 -4.09 3.06 -12.12
N LYS A 78 -2.86 2.67 -12.49
CA LYS A 78 -2.38 1.30 -12.31
C LYS A 78 -2.35 0.93 -10.83
N PHE A 79 -1.80 1.78 -9.97
CA PHE A 79 -1.81 1.55 -8.52
C PHE A 79 -3.22 1.36 -7.98
N ALA A 80 -4.18 2.22 -8.37
CA ALA A 80 -5.56 2.08 -7.95
C ALA A 80 -6.20 0.76 -8.41
N LYS A 81 -5.89 0.29 -9.62
CA LYS A 81 -6.37 -0.99 -10.14
C LYS A 81 -5.80 -2.16 -9.34
N ASP A 82 -4.50 -2.16 -9.11
CA ASP A 82 -3.80 -3.23 -8.40
C ASP A 82 -4.21 -3.29 -6.93
N ILE A 83 -4.40 -2.14 -6.25
CA ILE A 83 -4.95 -2.06 -4.89
C ILE A 83 -6.34 -2.71 -4.82
N ARG A 84 -7.22 -2.42 -5.79
CA ARG A 84 -8.57 -3.03 -5.83
C ARG A 84 -8.54 -4.54 -6.05
N ALA A 85 -7.50 -5.05 -6.70
CA ALA A 85 -7.28 -6.47 -6.95
C ALA A 85 -6.68 -7.23 -5.74
N LEU A 86 -6.23 -6.51 -4.69
CA LEU A 86 -5.83 -7.14 -3.43
C LEU A 86 -7.02 -7.83 -2.75
N ASP A 87 -6.68 -8.77 -1.85
CA ASP A 87 -7.69 -9.56 -1.13
C ASP A 87 -8.67 -8.63 -0.37
N LYS A 88 -9.96 -8.92 -0.49
CA LYS A 88 -11.04 -8.14 0.12
C LYS A 88 -10.94 -8.07 1.65
N GLU A 89 -10.32 -9.05 2.30
CA GLU A 89 -10.11 -9.05 3.76
C GLU A 89 -9.24 -7.88 4.21
N MET A 90 -8.32 -7.41 3.35
CA MET A 90 -7.45 -6.29 3.66
C MET A 90 -8.22 -4.95 3.74
N ARG A 91 -9.40 -4.85 3.12
CA ARG A 91 -10.19 -3.60 3.05
C ARG A 91 -10.68 -3.12 4.41
N ALA A 92 -10.76 -4.01 5.39
CA ALA A 92 -11.12 -3.66 6.77
C ALA A 92 -9.94 -3.01 7.53
N TRP A 93 -8.73 -3.00 6.98
CA TRP A 93 -7.55 -2.49 7.66
C TRP A 93 -7.29 -1.03 7.29
N ASP A 94 -6.97 -0.22 8.30
CA ASP A 94 -6.64 1.20 8.11
C ASP A 94 -5.46 1.40 7.16
N ALA A 95 -4.52 0.45 7.13
CA ALA A 95 -3.38 0.48 6.20
C ALA A 95 -3.84 0.42 4.73
N TYR A 96 -4.87 -0.36 4.40
CA TYR A 96 -5.44 -0.43 3.06
C TYR A 96 -6.13 0.89 2.71
N THR A 97 -6.98 1.40 3.61
CA THR A 97 -7.68 2.68 3.42
C THR A 97 -6.69 3.84 3.29
N GLY A 98 -5.61 3.84 4.08
CA GLY A 98 -4.53 4.79 3.99
C GLY A 98 -3.83 4.75 2.63
N LEU A 99 -3.53 3.56 2.12
CA LEU A 99 -2.92 3.37 0.80
C LEU A 99 -3.82 3.88 -0.33
N GLU A 100 -5.10 3.53 -0.30
CA GLU A 100 -6.08 4.01 -1.27
C GLU A 100 -6.18 5.55 -1.27
N ASN A 101 -6.22 6.15 -0.08
CA ASN A 101 -6.26 7.60 0.08
C ASN A 101 -4.99 8.28 -0.44
N VAL A 102 -3.80 7.70 -0.23
CA VAL A 102 -2.54 8.22 -0.77
C VAL A 102 -2.61 8.29 -2.30
N VAL A 103 -3.03 7.22 -2.98
CA VAL A 103 -3.16 7.20 -4.45
C VAL A 103 -4.21 8.20 -4.93
N LYS A 104 -5.37 8.24 -4.27
CA LYS A 104 -6.46 9.17 -4.61
C LYS A 104 -6.03 10.63 -4.49
N ASN A 105 -5.35 10.98 -3.39
CA ASN A 105 -4.84 12.33 -3.17
C ASN A 105 -3.77 12.70 -4.19
N MET A 106 -2.91 11.75 -4.59
CA MET A 106 -1.93 11.98 -5.64
C MET A 106 -2.60 12.26 -6.99
N LEU A 107 -3.62 11.49 -7.38
CA LEU A 107 -4.40 11.76 -8.61
C LEU A 107 -5.02 13.16 -8.61
N THR A 108 -5.58 13.61 -7.48
CA THR A 108 -6.09 14.98 -7.35
C THR A 108 -4.98 16.01 -7.46
N SER A 109 -3.83 15.76 -6.83
CA SER A 109 -2.68 16.66 -6.87
C SER A 109 -2.11 16.79 -8.28
N LEU A 110 -2.02 15.70 -9.03
CA LEU A 110 -1.53 15.68 -10.42
C LEU A 110 -2.39 16.54 -11.34
N ARG A 111 -3.72 16.59 -11.14
CA ARG A 111 -4.59 17.50 -11.90
C ARG A 111 -4.21 18.97 -11.67
N ALA A 112 -3.99 19.36 -10.41
CA ALA A 112 -3.54 20.71 -10.08
C ALA A 112 -2.15 21.01 -10.67
N VAL A 113 -1.22 20.05 -10.62
CA VAL A 113 0.11 20.20 -11.26
C VAL A 113 -0.01 20.40 -12.77
N SER A 114 -0.91 19.67 -13.44
CA SER A 114 -1.18 19.84 -14.87
C SER A 114 -1.65 21.26 -15.21
N GLU A 115 -2.53 21.84 -14.39
CA GLU A 115 -3.01 23.20 -14.57
C GLU A 115 -1.90 24.23 -14.35
N LEU A 116 -1.04 24.00 -13.35
CA LEU A 116 0.08 24.86 -13.02
C LEU A 116 1.22 24.82 -14.04
N GLN A 117 1.37 23.72 -14.79
CA GLN A 117 2.33 23.63 -15.90
C GLN A 117 1.89 24.41 -17.15
N ASN A 118 0.67 24.94 -17.19
CA ASN A 118 0.18 25.71 -18.33
C ASN A 118 1.07 26.95 -18.56
N PRO A 119 1.64 27.15 -19.77
CA PRO A 119 2.47 28.33 -20.09
C PRO A 119 1.77 29.69 -19.91
N ALA A 120 0.45 29.71 -19.82
CA ALA A 120 -0.32 30.92 -19.51
C ALA A 120 -0.17 31.39 -18.05
N ILE A 121 0.36 30.54 -17.16
CA ILE A 121 0.68 30.90 -15.78
C ILE A 121 1.82 31.92 -15.76
N ARG A 122 1.68 32.95 -14.93
CA ARG A 122 2.59 34.08 -14.79
C ARG A 122 2.80 34.34 -13.30
N ASP A 123 3.81 35.13 -12.95
CA ASP A 123 4.18 35.43 -11.55
C ASP A 123 3.01 35.88 -10.67
N ARG A 124 2.10 36.70 -11.20
CA ARG A 124 0.88 37.12 -10.47
C ARG A 124 0.00 35.95 -10.02
N HIS A 125 -0.10 34.89 -10.83
CA HIS A 125 -0.88 33.70 -10.51
C HIS A 125 -0.17 32.87 -9.42
N TRP A 126 1.16 32.82 -9.45
CA TRP A 126 1.96 32.21 -8.39
C TRP A 126 1.82 32.97 -7.06
N GLN A 127 1.82 34.30 -7.07
CA GLN A 127 1.58 35.13 -5.89
C GLN A 127 0.17 34.89 -5.30
N GLN A 128 -0.85 34.77 -6.16
CA GLN A 128 -2.21 34.42 -5.73
C GLN A 128 -2.25 33.02 -5.10
N LEU A 129 -1.56 32.05 -5.69
CA LEU A 129 -1.48 30.68 -5.17
C LEU A 129 -0.83 30.64 -3.79
N MET A 130 0.32 31.30 -3.60
CA MET A 130 1.00 31.37 -2.28
C MET A 130 0.09 32.02 -1.23
N THR A 131 -0.58 33.13 -1.58
CA THR A 131 -1.54 33.80 -0.69
C THR A 131 -2.70 32.88 -0.29
N ALA A 132 -3.28 32.15 -1.24
CA ALA A 132 -4.43 31.26 -0.99
C ALA A 132 -4.04 30.02 -0.18
N THR A 133 -2.86 29.46 -0.44
CA THR A 133 -2.34 28.27 0.26
C THR A 133 -1.66 28.60 1.58
N LYS A 134 -1.46 29.90 1.88
CA LYS A 134 -0.79 30.41 3.08
C LYS A 134 0.63 29.84 3.24
N VAL A 135 1.33 29.69 2.12
CA VAL A 135 2.73 29.24 2.04
C VAL A 135 3.62 30.43 1.71
#